data_AF-A0A3P6V295-F1
#
_entry.id   AF-A0A3P6V295-F1
#
_cell.length_a   1.000
_cell.length_b   1.000
_cell.length_c   1.000
_cell.angle_alpha   90.00
_cell.angle_beta   90.00
_cell.angle_gamma   90.00
#
_symmetry.space_group_name_H-M   'P 1'
#
loop_
_entity.id
_entity.type
_entity.pdbx_description
1 polymer ?
#
loop_
_entity_poly.entity_id
_entity_poly.type
_entity_poly.pdbx_seq_one_letter_code
_entity_poly.pdbx_strand_id
1 'polypeptide(L)'
;MIGYELCACWIIVWKFITPFFTALLFFFCICKYQRLKYPSGENFPIWAEIFGFFLSSCSIIVIPGYAIYYLFSTNLRSSISERFRRGFHPSSDSETGLPPSITFEQHDVDLEYIDCDCAK
;
A
#
# COMPACT_ATOMS: atom_id res chain seq x y z
N MET A 1 -21.15 -2.75 5.08
CA MET A 1 -21.35 -1.30 4.83
C MET A 1 -22.69 -0.91 5.45
N ILE A 2 -22.75 0.15 6.25
CA ILE A 2 -24.02 0.74 6.71
C ILE A 2 -24.53 1.60 5.54
N GLY A 3 -25.79 1.48 5.13
CA GLY A 3 -26.36 2.08 3.92
C GLY A 3 -26.56 3.61 3.95
N TYR A 4 -25.72 4.34 4.69
CA TYR A 4 -25.76 5.80 4.79
C TYR A 4 -24.48 6.40 4.18
N GLU A 5 -24.64 7.45 3.37
CA GLU A 5 -23.51 8.20 2.82
C GLU A 5 -22.84 9.02 3.92
N LEU A 6 -21.51 8.90 4.01
CA LEU A 6 -20.70 9.64 4.98
C LEU A 6 -20.81 11.15 4.70
N CYS A 7 -20.95 11.95 5.76
CA CYS A 7 -21.00 13.41 5.65
C CYS A 7 -19.72 13.96 4.97
N ALA A 8 -19.87 14.98 4.10
CA ALA A 8 -18.77 15.56 3.33
C ALA A 8 -17.59 16.09 4.18
N CYS A 9 -17.86 16.56 5.40
CA CYS A 9 -16.81 16.97 6.35
C CYS A 9 -15.83 15.83 6.66
N TRP A 10 -16.36 14.62 6.82
CA TRP A 10 -15.57 13.43 7.14
C TRP A 10 -14.61 13.05 6.00
N ILE A 11 -15.08 13.18 4.75
CA ILE A 11 -14.27 12.94 3.56
C ILE A 11 -13.11 13.94 3.47
N ILE A 12 -13.35 15.22 3.78
CA ILE A 12 -12.31 16.26 3.78
C ILE A 12 -11.25 15.96 4.85
N VAL A 13 -11.69 15.56 6.05
CA VAL A 13 -10.77 15.19 7.14
C VAL A 13 -9.86 14.03 6.71
N TRP A 14 -10.43 12.97 6.16
CA TRP A 14 -9.66 11.80 5.72
C TRP A 14 -8.71 12.09 4.56
N LYS A 15 -9.13 12.92 3.61
CA LYS A 15 -8.35 13.18 2.40
C LYS A 15 -7.25 14.22 2.60
N PHE A 16 -7.43 15.19 3.49
CA PHE A 16 -6.52 16.33 3.61
C PHE A 16 -5.95 16.53 5.01
N ILE A 17 -6.79 16.48 6.05
CA ILE A 17 -6.36 16.79 7.42
C ILE A 17 -5.45 15.68 7.95
N THR A 18 -5.85 14.42 7.81
CA THR A 18 -5.05 13.27 8.26
C THR A 18 -3.65 13.24 7.67
N PRO A 19 -3.45 13.27 6.33
CA PRO A 19 -2.11 13.23 5.76
C PRO A 19 -1.28 14.47 6.13
N PHE A 20 -1.92 15.65 6.23
CA PHE A 20 -1.23 16.88 6.62
C PHE A 20 -0.69 16.81 8.06
N PHE A 21 -1.54 16.44 9.02
CA PHE A 21 -1.11 16.31 10.43
C PHE A 21 -0.05 15.23 10.61
N THR A 22 -0.20 14.11 9.90
CA THR A 22 0.77 13.01 9.96
C THR A 22 2.13 13.45 9.43
N ALA A 23 2.17 14.14 8.29
CA ALA A 23 3.40 14.70 7.75
C ALA A 23 4.02 15.74 8.70
N LEU A 24 3.21 16.66 9.23
CA LEU A 24 3.67 17.69 10.17
C LEU A 24 4.33 17.09 11.42
N LEU A 25 3.69 16.11 12.05
CA LEU A 25 4.22 15.43 13.22
C LEU A 25 5.52 14.68 12.89
N PHE A 26 5.56 13.99 11.75
CA PHE A 26 6.76 13.29 11.30
C PHE A 26 7.96 14.24 11.12
N PHE A 27 7.76 15.38 10.45
CA PHE A 27 8.81 16.39 10.31
C PHE A 27 9.23 17.00 11.64
N PHE A 28 8.28 17.28 12.53
CA PHE A 28 8.57 17.82 13.85
C PHE A 28 9.40 16.85 14.69
N CYS A 29 9.10 15.55 14.65
CA CYS A 29 9.88 14.49 15.30
C CYS A 29 11.33 14.46 14.81
N ILE A 30 11.57 14.67 13.51
CA ILE A 30 12.92 14.72 12.95
C ILE A 30 13.63 16.03 13.35
N CYS A 31 12.99 17.19 13.22
CA CYS A 31 13.60 18.48 13.52
C CYS A 31 13.92 18.67 15.01
N LYS A 32 13.06 18.17 15.90
CA LYS A 32 13.25 18.22 17.36
C LYS A 32 13.92 16.98 17.92
N TYR A 33 14.55 16.19 17.06
CA TYR A 33 15.29 15.01 17.49
C TYR A 33 16.40 15.43 18.46
N GLN A 34 16.37 14.88 19.67
CA GLN A 34 17.42 15.04 20.67
C GLN A 34 17.94 13.65 21.00
N ARG A 35 19.27 13.53 21.10
CA ARG A 35 19.91 12.27 21.53
C ARG A 35 19.31 11.86 22.86
N LEU A 36 18.81 10.63 22.94
CA LEU A 36 18.28 10.07 24.16
C LEU A 36 19.39 10.13 25.24
N LYS A 37 19.06 10.58 26.44
CA LYS A 37 20.01 10.61 27.58
C LYS A 37 19.49 9.68 28.66
N TYR A 38 20.40 8.94 29.29
CA TYR A 38 20.04 8.15 30.46
C TYR A 38 19.74 9.07 31.66
N PRO A 39 18.91 8.62 32.63
CA PRO A 39 18.65 9.38 33.85
C PRO A 39 19.91 9.60 34.72
N SER A 40 20.98 8.84 34.46
CA SER A 40 22.32 9.01 35.04
C SER A 40 23.13 10.17 34.45
N GLY A 41 22.61 10.87 33.44
CA GLY A 41 23.29 12.00 32.78
C GLY A 41 24.28 11.58 31.67
N GLU A 42 24.47 10.27 31.45
CA GLU A 42 25.30 9.74 30.39
C GLU A 42 24.55 9.70 29.05
N ASN A 43 25.29 9.94 27.95
CA ASN A 43 24.73 9.91 26.60
C ASN A 43 24.38 8.47 26.20
N PHE A 44 23.24 8.28 25.55
CA PHE A 44 22.87 6.98 25.02
C PHE A 44 23.85 6.53 23.92
N PRO A 45 24.23 5.23 23.87
CA PRO A 45 25.15 4.75 22.86
C PRO A 45 24.59 4.92 21.45
N ILE A 46 25.39 5.52 20.57
CA ILE A 46 25.02 5.87 19.19
C ILE A 46 24.58 4.65 18.37
N TRP A 47 25.18 3.48 18.63
CA TRP A 47 24.82 2.23 17.96
C TRP A 47 23.37 1.82 18.20
N ALA A 48 22.89 1.98 19.43
CA ALA A 48 21.52 1.64 19.78
C ALA A 48 20.52 2.66 19.20
N GLU A 49 20.93 3.92 19.09
CA GLU A 49 20.17 4.98 18.42
C GLU A 49 19.97 4.67 16.93
N ILE A 50 21.06 4.35 16.22
CA ILE A 50 21.02 3.94 14.80
C ILE A 50 20.20 2.68 14.62
N PHE A 51 20.33 1.70 15.53
CA PHE A 51 19.54 0.47 15.48
C PHE A 51 18.03 0.73 15.61
N GLY A 52 17.63 1.66 16.48
CA GLY A 52 16.23 2.08 16.59
C GLY A 52 15.69 2.73 15.31
N PHE A 53 16.48 3.60 14.68
CA PHE A 53 16.10 4.18 13.39
C PHE A 53 16.05 3.14 12.27
N PHE A 54 16.98 2.20 12.25
CA PHE A 54 17.00 1.11 11.26
C PHE A 54 15.76 0.22 11.39
N LEU A 55 15.39 -0.14 12.62
CA LEU A 55 14.20 -0.94 12.90
C LEU A 55 12.91 -0.23 12.45
N SER A 56 12.80 1.08 12.72
CA SER A 56 11.67 1.88 12.26
C SER A 56 11.62 1.99 10.73
N SER A 57 12.78 2.21 10.10
CA SER A 57 12.89 2.37 8.64
C SER A 57 12.61 1.07 7.89
N CYS A 58 12.90 -0.10 8.47
CA CYS A 58 12.70 -1.38 7.77
C CYS A 58 11.23 -1.60 7.38
N SER A 59 10.27 -1.21 8.24
CA SER A 59 8.85 -1.33 7.94
C SER A 59 8.41 -0.36 6.82
N ILE A 60 8.95 0.85 6.82
CA ILE A 60 8.65 1.89 5.82
C ILE A 60 9.19 1.48 4.45
N ILE A 61 10.34 0.82 4.38
CA ILE A 61 11.01 0.41 3.12
C ILE A 61 10.31 -0.78 2.44
N VAL A 62 9.57 -1.62 3.17
CA VAL A 62 8.87 -2.79 2.58
C VAL A 62 7.84 -2.36 1.53
N ILE A 63 7.11 -1.27 1.76
CA ILE A 63 6.07 -0.76 0.84
C ILE A 63 6.66 -0.34 -0.52
N PRO A 64 7.65 0.57 -0.60
CA PRO A 64 8.30 0.91 -1.86
C PRO A 64 9.12 -0.26 -2.40
N GLY A 65 9.70 -1.11 -1.55
CA GLY A 65 10.41 -2.32 -1.96
C GLY A 65 9.50 -3.29 -2.73
N TYR A 66 8.27 -3.49 -2.27
CA TYR A 66 7.26 -4.27 -2.98
C TYR A 66 6.84 -3.61 -4.30
N ALA A 67 6.65 -2.29 -4.31
CA ALA A 67 6.33 -1.57 -5.55
C ALA A 67 7.43 -1.73 -6.62
N ILE A 68 8.70 -1.64 -6.20
CA ILE A 68 9.86 -1.89 -7.06
C ILE A 68 9.88 -3.36 -7.52
N TYR A 69 9.71 -4.32 -6.60
CA TYR A 69 9.62 -5.74 -6.95
C TYR A 69 8.53 -6.01 -7.99
N TYR A 70 7.33 -5.47 -7.81
CA TYR A 70 6.22 -5.58 -8.76
C TYR A 70 6.59 -5.01 -10.13
N LEU A 71 7.18 -3.82 -10.16
CA LEU A 71 7.64 -3.18 -11.40
C LEU A 71 8.73 -4.01 -12.10
N PHE A 72 9.65 -4.63 -11.36
CA PHE A 72 10.75 -5.42 -11.90
C PHE A 72 10.34 -6.84 -12.31
N SER A 73 9.47 -7.51 -11.56
CA SER A 73 9.05 -8.90 -11.82
C SER A 73 8.08 -9.02 -13.00
N THR A 74 7.30 -7.97 -13.29
CA THR A 74 6.39 -7.91 -14.47
C THR A 74 7.09 -7.49 -15.79
N ASN A 75 8.44 -7.49 -15.83
CA ASN A 75 9.29 -7.07 -16.96
C ASN A 75 9.50 -8.09 -18.09
N LEU A 76 8.44 -8.59 -18.73
CA LEU A 76 8.63 -9.27 -20.03
C LEU A 76 8.07 -8.54 -21.26
N ARG A 77 7.21 -7.52 -21.15
CA ARG A 77 6.58 -6.93 -22.37
C ARG A 77 6.12 -5.47 -22.36
N SER A 78 6.07 -4.73 -21.24
CA SER A 78 5.28 -3.47 -21.17
C SER A 78 6.06 -2.23 -20.73
N SER A 79 5.65 -1.05 -21.24
CA SER A 79 6.18 0.27 -20.88
C SER A 79 5.93 0.63 -19.40
N ILE A 80 6.88 1.30 -18.75
CA ILE A 80 6.87 1.62 -17.31
C ILE A 80 5.63 2.45 -16.92
N SER A 81 5.20 3.39 -17.76
CA SER A 81 4.04 4.25 -17.50
C SER A 81 2.71 3.47 -17.41
N GLU A 82 2.54 2.48 -18.28
CA GLU A 82 1.34 1.62 -18.30
C GLU A 82 1.21 0.78 -17.02
N ARG A 83 2.34 0.45 -16.39
CA ARG A 83 2.37 -0.33 -15.15
C ARG A 83 2.05 0.48 -13.93
N PHE A 84 2.54 1.72 -13.85
CA PHE A 84 2.13 2.63 -12.79
C PHE A 84 0.63 2.88 -12.84
N ARG A 85 0.08 3.08 -14.05
CA ARG A 85 -1.37 3.19 -14.24
C ARG A 85 -2.09 1.96 -13.70
N ARG A 86 -1.68 0.75 -14.11
CA ARG A 86 -2.28 -0.51 -13.62
C ARG A 86 -2.13 -0.71 -12.12
N GLY A 87 -1.02 -0.30 -11.51
CA GLY A 87 -0.79 -0.41 -10.07
C GLY A 87 -1.66 0.50 -9.21
N PHE A 88 -2.16 1.61 -9.76
CA PHE A 88 -3.12 2.50 -9.09
C PHE A 88 -4.58 2.12 -9.30
N HIS A 89 -4.86 1.18 -10.22
CA HIS A 89 -6.20 0.64 -10.38
C HIS A 89 -6.38 -0.56 -9.44
N PRO A 90 -7.45 -0.60 -8.64
CA PRO A 90 -7.77 -1.79 -7.86
C PRO A 90 -8.07 -2.95 -8.81
N SER A 91 -7.64 -4.16 -8.44
CA SER A 91 -8.08 -5.37 -9.13
C SER A 91 -9.60 -5.47 -9.02
N SER A 92 -10.28 -5.64 -10.15
CA SER A 92 -11.74 -5.79 -10.27
C SER A 92 -12.31 -6.88 -9.36
N ASP A 93 -11.47 -7.83 -8.96
CA ASP A 93 -11.83 -8.96 -8.09
C ASP A 93 -12.21 -8.54 -6.66
N SER A 94 -11.90 -7.30 -6.26
CA SER A 94 -12.28 -6.74 -4.97
C SER A 94 -13.75 -6.31 -4.89
N GLU A 95 -14.46 -6.17 -6.01
CA GLU A 95 -15.89 -5.85 -6.03
C GLU A 95 -16.78 -7.09 -5.93
N THR A 96 -16.26 -8.27 -6.30
CA THR A 96 -17.10 -9.49 -6.41
C THR A 96 -17.35 -10.18 -5.08
N GLY A 97 -16.56 -9.91 -4.03
CA GLY A 97 -16.71 -10.56 -2.72
C GLY A 97 -16.64 -12.10 -2.76
N LEU A 98 -16.14 -12.67 -3.86
CA LEU A 98 -16.20 -14.08 -4.17
C LEU A 98 -14.80 -14.70 -4.04
N PRO A 99 -14.67 -15.87 -3.38
CA PRO A 99 -13.37 -16.49 -3.17
C PRO A 99 -12.69 -16.82 -4.52
N PRO A 100 -11.35 -16.72 -4.59
CA PRO A 100 -10.57 -16.86 -5.83
C PRO A 100 -10.73 -18.22 -6.52
N SER A 101 -11.29 -19.22 -5.85
CA SER A 101 -11.63 -20.51 -6.47
C SER A 101 -12.80 -20.41 -7.47
N ILE A 102 -13.77 -19.52 -7.23
CA ILE A 102 -14.96 -19.43 -8.08
C ILE A 102 -14.67 -18.61 -9.34
N THR A 103 -13.74 -17.65 -9.30
CA THR A 103 -13.31 -16.90 -10.49
C THR A 103 -12.63 -17.80 -11.52
N PHE A 104 -11.83 -18.78 -11.07
CA PHE A 104 -11.16 -19.70 -11.99
C PHE A 104 -12.20 -20.63 -12.65
N GLU A 105 -13.11 -21.20 -11.86
CA GLU A 105 -14.23 -22.02 -12.34
C GLU A 105 -15.16 -21.24 -13.29
N GLN A 106 -15.46 -19.98 -12.99
CA GLN A 106 -16.29 -19.13 -13.84
C GLN A 106 -15.60 -18.85 -15.19
N HIS A 107 -14.30 -18.60 -15.17
CA HIS A 107 -13.53 -18.35 -16.39
C HIS A 107 -13.46 -19.58 -17.30
N ASP A 108 -13.33 -20.79 -16.73
CA ASP A 108 -13.36 -22.05 -17.49
C ASP A 108 -14.75 -22.32 -18.10
N VAL A 109 -15.82 -22.07 -17.34
CA VAL A 109 -17.21 -22.25 -17.82
C VAL A 109 -17.58 -21.23 -18.91
N ASP A 110 -17.15 -19.97 -18.78
CA ASP A 110 -17.41 -18.94 -19.79
C ASP A 110 -16.66 -19.25 -21.11
N LEU A 111 -15.48 -19.88 -21.04
CA LEU A 111 -14.69 -20.29 -22.20
C LEU A 111 -15.32 -21.50 -22.93
N GLU A 112 -15.88 -22.45 -22.17
CA GLU A 112 -16.62 -23.60 -22.71
C GLU A 112 -17.93 -23.16 -23.39
N TYR A 113 -18.62 -22.15 -22.84
CA TYR A 113 -19.84 -21.59 -23.43
C TYR A 113 -19.56 -20.90 -24.77
N ILE A 114 -18.46 -20.12 -24.87
CA ILE A 114 -18.08 -19.42 -26.10
C ILE A 114 -17.71 -20.40 -27.23
N ASP A 115 -17.08 -21.53 -26.90
CA ASP A 115 -16.73 -22.55 -27.90
C ASP A 115 -18.00 -23.21 -28.49
N CYS A 116 -19.01 -23.48 -27.66
CA CYS A 116 -20.29 -24.04 -28.08
C CYS A 116 -21.10 -23.13 -29.00
N ASP A 117 -21.07 -21.80 -28.81
CA ASP A 117 -21.76 -20.83 -29.69
C ASP A 117 -21.02 -20.60 -31.02
N CYS A 118 -19.70 -20.86 -31.08
CA CYS A 118 -18.92 -20.78 -32.32
C CYS A 118 -19.08 -22.02 -33.21
N ALA A 119 -19.54 -23.14 -32.64
CA ALA A 119 -19.69 -24.42 -33.33
C ALA A 119 -21.08 -24.66 -33.95
N LYS A 120 -22.01 -23.70 -33.85
CA LYS A 120 -23.38 -23.78 -34.38
C LYS A 120 -23.64 -22.75 -35.47
#